data_AF-A0A142EIB0-F1
#
_entry.id   AF-A0A142EIB0-F1
#
_cell.length_a   1.000
_cell.length_b   1.000
_cell.length_c   1.000
_cell.angle_alpha   90.00
_cell.angle_beta   90.00
_cell.angle_gamma   90.00
#
_symmetry.space_group_name_H-M   'P 1'
#
loop_
_entity.id
_entity.type
_entity.pdbx_description
1 polymer ?
#
loop_
_entity_poly.entity_id
_entity_poly.type
_entity_poly.pdbx_seq_one_letter_code
_entity_poly.pdbx_strand_id
1 'polypeptide(L)'
;MRHRVLLVVVFSMAFSFQAWATSLLESDSTFLYYRDLSDQLNLRFYFSHKFTEFQLGKDMPVYEPNSGLHMGLGISFQKLTVNLAIPWGFLNPTRQKDWKPNIDLQLHSYTKYWNFDFFGQFYNGYILVPDQSESQILREDVEVRKFGGNAEYVFGGDRISMAAAKDQSQLQLRSAISPMAGFGIYRVRISGDSLFKADQQPVVSRGDFFQFGPSLGVVGTLVFGKGFFLTGAFSGSYSLGYSEGDQNRFTQNWQGRAGYLFRGFAGYNHTRFSINVNYVLKNLDLAEISGLDPSISTGNYRLNFVYRIQPGPNFTRGFSRLNPVNILNRMFAK
;
A
#
# COMPACT_ATOMS: atom_id res chain seq x y z
N MET A 1 -13.84 21.98 -15.57
CA MET A 1 -12.50 22.59 -15.41
C MET A 1 -11.46 21.48 -15.44
N ARG A 2 -10.53 21.51 -16.42
CA ARG A 2 -9.50 20.47 -16.61
C ARG A 2 -8.41 20.59 -15.55
N HIS A 3 -8.32 19.65 -14.62
CA HIS A 3 -7.18 19.56 -13.71
C HIS A 3 -5.95 19.05 -14.46
N ARG A 4 -5.13 19.99 -14.93
CA ARG A 4 -3.72 19.74 -15.25
C ARG A 4 -3.00 19.53 -13.92
N VAL A 5 -2.69 18.29 -13.57
CA VAL A 5 -1.78 17.97 -12.47
C VAL A 5 -0.37 18.37 -12.93
N LEU A 6 0.08 19.52 -12.44
CA LEU A 6 1.42 20.04 -12.65
C LEU A 6 2.38 19.23 -11.77
N LEU A 7 3.15 18.34 -12.39
CA LEU A 7 4.23 17.60 -11.75
C LEU A 7 5.41 18.57 -11.59
N VAL A 8 5.43 19.30 -10.47
CA VAL A 8 6.54 20.20 -10.14
C VAL A 8 7.69 19.36 -9.59
N VAL A 9 8.63 19.04 -10.48
CA VAL A 9 9.97 18.59 -10.10
C VAL A 9 10.72 19.83 -9.61
N VAL A 10 10.89 19.98 -8.29
CA VAL A 10 11.81 20.97 -7.73
C VAL A 10 13.23 20.40 -7.83
N PHE A 11 13.91 20.76 -8.92
CA PHE A 11 15.34 20.51 -9.14
C PHE A 11 16.09 21.83 -8.93
N SER A 12 16.58 22.09 -7.72
CA SER A 12 17.63 23.08 -7.48
C SER A 12 18.08 23.06 -6.02
N MET A 13 19.18 22.37 -5.75
CA MET A 13 20.16 22.83 -4.76
C MET A 13 21.54 22.38 -5.19
N ALA A 14 22.21 23.25 -5.93
CA ALA A 14 23.66 23.26 -6.03
C ALA A 14 24.20 23.74 -4.68
N PHE A 15 24.86 22.86 -3.92
CA PHE A 15 25.81 23.28 -2.90
C PHE A 15 26.96 22.28 -2.79
N SER A 16 28.14 22.80 -3.08
CA SER A 16 29.46 22.22 -2.92
C SER A 16 29.68 21.80 -1.47
N PHE A 17 30.02 20.53 -1.22
CA PHE A 17 30.65 20.10 0.03
C PHE A 17 31.74 19.08 -0.30
N GLN A 18 32.94 19.62 -0.50
CA GLN A 18 34.19 18.87 -0.38
C GLN A 18 34.50 18.62 1.11
N ALA A 19 35.07 17.44 1.36
CA ALA A 19 35.65 16.95 2.62
C ALA A 19 34.68 16.62 3.76
N TRP A 20 35.08 15.63 4.57
CA TRP A 20 34.32 14.91 5.61
C TRP A 20 33.37 13.81 5.12
N ALA A 21 33.92 12.83 4.39
CA ALA A 21 33.26 11.53 4.19
C ALA A 21 34.28 10.38 4.23
N THR A 22 35.05 10.31 5.31
CA THR A 22 36.04 9.25 5.54
C THR A 22 36.17 8.97 7.04
N SER A 23 35.19 8.26 7.62
CA SER A 23 35.39 7.56 8.92
C SER A 23 34.25 6.60 9.33
N LEU A 24 33.51 5.98 8.40
CA LEU A 24 32.50 4.95 8.76
C LEU A 24 32.44 3.76 7.80
N LEU A 25 33.53 3.50 7.08
CA LEU A 25 33.69 2.35 6.19
C LEU A 25 34.89 1.53 6.62
N GLU A 26 34.80 0.95 7.81
CA GLU A 26 35.70 -0.13 8.22
C GLU A 26 34.90 -1.17 9.03
N SER A 27 34.49 -2.23 8.34
CA SER A 27 34.46 -3.63 8.81
C SER A 27 33.75 -4.51 7.77
N ASP A 28 34.56 -5.32 7.11
CA ASP A 28 34.29 -6.64 6.50
C ASP A 28 32.87 -6.97 6.00
N SER A 29 32.68 -6.85 4.68
CA SER A 29 32.19 -7.96 3.83
C SER A 29 32.09 -7.51 2.37
N THR A 30 32.79 -8.23 1.51
CA THR A 30 32.70 -8.16 0.05
C THR A 30 31.24 -8.39 -0.40
N PHE A 31 30.59 -7.32 -0.87
CA PHE A 31 29.27 -7.25 -1.53
C PHE A 31 27.97 -7.22 -0.68
N LEU A 32 27.94 -6.53 0.46
CA LEU A 32 26.67 -6.22 1.12
C LEU A 32 25.82 -5.23 0.28
N TYR A 33 24.60 -5.62 -0.11
CA TYR A 33 23.65 -4.77 -0.85
C TYR A 33 22.70 -3.98 0.06
N TYR A 34 22.39 -4.49 1.24
CA TYR A 34 21.61 -3.80 2.25
C TYR A 34 22.06 -4.17 3.66
N ARG A 35 21.91 -3.24 4.61
CA ARG A 35 22.22 -3.42 6.03
C ARG A 35 20.95 -3.65 6.82
N ASP A 36 20.95 -4.64 7.70
CA ASP A 36 19.85 -4.86 8.65
C ASP A 36 19.96 -3.83 9.79
N LEU A 37 18.84 -3.19 10.13
CA LEU A 37 18.67 -2.24 11.23
C LEU A 37 17.54 -2.69 12.17
N SER A 38 17.13 -3.96 12.10
CA SER A 38 16.02 -4.51 12.89
C SER A 38 16.33 -4.58 14.39
N ASP A 39 17.59 -4.42 14.78
CA ASP A 39 18.06 -4.29 16.16
C ASP A 39 17.87 -2.87 16.74
N GLN A 40 17.50 -1.91 15.89
CA GLN A 40 17.10 -0.57 16.28
C GLN A 40 15.58 -0.48 16.38
N LEU A 41 15.09 0.26 17.38
CA LEU A 41 13.69 0.59 17.51
C LEU A 41 13.40 1.83 16.66
N ASN A 42 12.61 1.66 15.60
CA ASN A 42 12.15 2.74 14.74
C ASN A 42 10.87 3.34 15.32
N LEU A 43 10.90 4.64 15.62
CA LEU A 43 9.73 5.44 15.94
C LEU A 43 9.31 6.19 14.68
N ARG A 44 8.06 6.08 14.28
CA ARG A 44 7.52 6.68 13.06
C ARG A 44 6.40 7.65 13.40
N PHE A 45 6.49 8.85 12.86
CA PHE A 45 5.38 9.77 12.71
C PHE A 45 5.08 9.91 11.21
N TYR A 46 3.82 9.89 10.82
CA TYR A 46 3.48 9.94 9.39
C TYR A 46 2.13 10.58 9.11
N PHE A 47 2.02 11.15 7.92
CA PHE A 47 0.75 11.51 7.31
C PHE A 47 0.44 10.52 6.21
N SER A 48 -0.80 10.08 6.09
CA SER A 48 -1.20 9.21 4.99
C SER A 48 -2.62 9.43 4.53
N HIS A 49 -2.87 9.37 3.23
CA HIS A 49 -4.22 9.36 2.65
C HIS A 49 -4.43 8.03 1.95
N LYS A 50 -5.28 7.19 2.54
CA LYS A 50 -5.70 5.91 1.97
C LYS A 50 -7.05 6.06 1.27
N PHE A 51 -7.16 5.52 0.07
CA PHE A 51 -8.38 5.55 -0.71
C PHE A 51 -8.69 4.16 -1.30
N THR A 52 -9.98 3.89 -1.47
CA THR A 52 -10.54 2.74 -2.16
C THR A 52 -11.67 3.26 -3.03
N GLU A 53 -11.33 3.57 -4.27
CA GLU A 53 -12.24 4.07 -5.29
C GLU A 53 -12.74 2.91 -6.14
N PHE A 54 -13.96 3.01 -6.67
CA PHE A 54 -14.43 2.04 -7.66
C PHE A 54 -15.23 2.72 -8.77
N GLN A 55 -15.33 2.03 -9.90
CA GLN A 55 -16.16 2.40 -11.02
C GLN A 55 -16.96 1.16 -11.43
N LEU A 56 -18.15 1.35 -11.98
CA LEU A 56 -18.99 0.26 -12.48
C LEU A 56 -18.83 0.02 -13.98
N GLY A 57 -18.01 0.84 -14.64
CA GLY A 57 -17.67 0.77 -16.04
C GLY A 57 -16.70 1.88 -16.38
N LYS A 58 -15.93 1.71 -17.46
CA LYS A 58 -14.84 2.63 -17.83
C LYS A 58 -15.28 4.07 -18.08
N ASP A 59 -16.50 4.28 -18.56
CA ASP A 59 -17.07 5.60 -18.87
C ASP A 59 -18.10 6.04 -17.81
N MET A 60 -18.11 5.40 -16.64
CA MET A 60 -19.00 5.71 -15.52
C MET A 60 -18.28 6.59 -14.49
N PRO A 61 -19.01 7.44 -13.75
CA PRO A 61 -18.41 8.27 -12.71
C PRO A 61 -17.70 7.44 -11.62
N VAL A 62 -16.64 8.01 -11.05
CA VAL A 62 -15.85 7.38 -9.99
C VAL A 62 -16.55 7.56 -8.64
N TYR A 63 -16.70 6.46 -7.91
CA TYR A 63 -17.08 6.50 -6.51
C TYR A 63 -15.83 6.69 -5.66
N GLU A 64 -15.72 7.86 -5.04
CA GLU A 64 -14.64 8.19 -4.12
C GLU A 64 -15.08 7.97 -2.67
N PRO A 65 -14.26 7.36 -1.82
CA PRO A 65 -14.64 7.17 -0.42
C PRO A 65 -14.63 8.50 0.34
N ASN A 66 -15.47 8.61 1.37
CA ASN A 66 -15.37 9.67 2.38
C ASN A 66 -14.15 9.46 3.31
N SER A 67 -12.97 9.45 2.70
CA SER A 67 -11.66 9.32 3.34
C SER A 67 -10.99 10.68 3.48
N GLY A 68 -9.78 10.71 4.02
CA GLY A 68 -9.04 11.96 4.11
C GLY A 68 -7.59 11.74 4.50
N LEU A 69 -6.93 12.82 4.91
CA LEU A 69 -5.58 12.78 5.43
C LEU A 69 -5.58 12.25 6.87
N HIS A 70 -4.86 11.16 7.09
CA HIS A 70 -4.64 10.57 8.39
C HIS A 70 -3.30 11.07 8.95
N MET A 71 -3.25 11.26 10.27
CA MET A 71 -2.01 11.43 11.01
C MET A 71 -1.81 10.20 11.88
N GLY A 72 -0.59 9.66 11.91
CA GLY A 72 -0.32 8.39 12.52
C GLY A 72 1.03 8.28 13.21
N LEU A 73 1.10 7.30 14.10
CA LEU A 73 2.29 6.87 14.81
C LEU A 73 2.57 5.40 14.48
N GLY A 74 3.84 5.04 14.50
CA GLY A 74 4.25 3.66 14.30
C GLY A 74 5.51 3.33 15.07
N ILE A 75 5.64 2.04 15.39
CA ILE A 75 6.85 1.47 15.98
C ILE A 75 7.29 0.30 15.11
N SER A 76 8.60 0.14 14.90
CA SER A 76 9.15 -1.05 14.24
C SER A 76 10.35 -1.55 15.03
N PHE A 77 10.35 -2.81 15.43
CA PHE A 77 11.46 -3.42 16.14
C PHE A 77 11.49 -4.93 15.89
N GLN A 78 12.68 -5.48 15.62
CA GLN A 78 12.90 -6.90 15.32
C GLN A 78 11.92 -7.43 14.25
N LYS A 79 11.82 -6.70 13.13
CA LYS A 79 10.98 -7.03 11.97
C LYS A 79 9.47 -7.02 12.23
N LEU A 80 9.02 -6.65 13.44
CA LEU A 80 7.62 -6.38 13.72
C LEU A 80 7.36 -4.88 13.60
N THR A 81 6.42 -4.51 12.73
CA THR A 81 6.00 -3.11 12.54
C THR A 81 4.52 -2.97 12.87
N VAL A 82 4.19 -2.03 13.75
CA VAL A 82 2.81 -1.65 14.07
C VAL A 82 2.62 -0.18 13.74
N ASN A 83 1.59 0.16 12.97
CA ASN A 83 1.24 1.53 12.63
C ASN A 83 -0.24 1.77 12.96
N LEU A 84 -0.53 2.91 13.58
CA LEU A 84 -1.89 3.39 13.84
C LEU A 84 -2.03 4.79 13.23
N ALA A 85 -3.17 5.08 12.60
CA ALA A 85 -3.42 6.36 11.95
C ALA A 85 -4.89 6.75 12.10
N ILE A 86 -5.13 8.02 12.40
CA ILE A 86 -6.47 8.57 12.66
C ILE A 86 -6.70 9.76 11.71
N PRO A 87 -7.86 9.87 11.06
CA PRO A 87 -8.18 10.98 10.19
C PRO A 87 -8.76 12.15 11.01
N TRP A 88 -7.88 12.96 11.60
CA TRP A 88 -8.27 14.08 12.46
C TRP A 88 -9.13 15.12 11.72
N GLY A 89 -10.16 15.64 12.40
CA GLY A 89 -11.11 16.58 11.80
C GLY A 89 -10.47 17.88 11.29
N PHE A 90 -9.44 18.39 11.97
CA PHE A 90 -8.73 19.61 11.55
C PHE A 90 -7.92 19.44 10.25
N LEU A 91 -7.54 18.20 9.91
CA LEU A 91 -6.88 17.88 8.63
C LEU A 91 -7.90 17.66 7.50
N ASN A 92 -9.18 17.56 7.83
CA ASN A 92 -10.25 17.11 6.93
C ASN A 92 -11.53 17.93 7.12
N PRO A 93 -11.50 19.26 6.91
CA PRO A 93 -12.64 20.13 7.19
C PRO A 93 -13.88 19.84 6.34
N THR A 94 -13.69 19.32 5.12
CA THR A 94 -14.74 19.00 4.15
C THR A 94 -15.23 17.56 4.22
N ARG A 95 -14.64 16.72 5.08
CA ARG A 95 -15.06 15.31 5.21
C ARG A 95 -16.41 15.22 5.90
N GLN A 96 -17.28 14.33 5.43
CA GLN A 96 -18.57 14.07 6.09
C GLN A 96 -18.31 13.43 7.46
N LYS A 97 -18.68 14.13 8.53
CA LYS A 97 -18.32 13.74 9.91
C LYS A 97 -19.32 12.77 10.54
N ASP A 98 -20.56 12.82 10.10
CA ASP A 98 -21.66 12.04 10.66
C ASP A 98 -21.74 10.62 10.07
N TRP A 99 -20.94 10.33 9.05
CA TRP A 99 -20.88 9.02 8.40
C TRP A 99 -20.07 8.00 9.21
N LYS A 100 -20.39 6.72 9.01
CA LYS A 100 -19.64 5.61 9.61
C LYS A 100 -18.14 5.70 9.26
N PRO A 101 -17.23 5.42 10.20
CA PRO A 101 -15.80 5.52 9.95
C PRO A 101 -15.30 4.42 9.01
N ASN A 102 -14.21 4.71 8.30
CA ASN A 102 -13.48 3.74 7.48
C ASN A 102 -12.43 3.01 8.33
N ILE A 103 -12.29 1.70 8.15
CA ILE A 103 -11.28 0.88 8.80
C ILE A 103 -10.41 0.22 7.73
N ASP A 104 -9.09 0.37 7.85
CA ASP A 104 -8.13 -0.22 6.92
C ASP A 104 -6.98 -0.86 7.69
N LEU A 105 -6.93 -2.20 7.61
CA LEU A 105 -5.94 -3.06 8.22
C LEU A 105 -4.99 -3.58 7.14
N GLN A 106 -3.69 -3.45 7.38
CA GLN A 106 -2.65 -3.94 6.47
C GLN A 106 -1.57 -4.65 7.26
N LEU A 107 -1.22 -5.85 6.81
CA LEU A 107 -0.09 -6.63 7.31
C LEU A 107 0.86 -6.85 6.13
N HIS A 108 2.15 -6.66 6.37
CA HIS A 108 3.18 -6.95 5.38
C HIS A 108 4.35 -7.67 6.01
N SER A 109 5.01 -8.53 5.24
CA SER A 109 6.26 -9.18 5.60
C SER A 109 7.20 -9.17 4.41
N TYR A 110 8.36 -8.57 4.57
CA TYR A 110 9.40 -8.48 3.55
C TYR A 110 10.62 -9.26 4.00
N THR A 111 10.74 -10.47 3.49
CA THR A 111 11.89 -11.34 3.70
C THR A 111 12.87 -11.18 2.55
N LYS A 112 13.98 -11.92 2.60
CA LYS A 112 15.00 -11.92 1.54
C LYS A 112 14.41 -12.28 0.18
N TYR A 113 13.58 -13.32 0.10
CA TYR A 113 13.07 -13.83 -1.18
C TYR A 113 11.57 -13.70 -1.35
N TRP A 114 10.84 -13.30 -0.31
CA TRP A 114 9.38 -13.25 -0.35
C TRP A 114 8.84 -11.94 0.20
N ASN A 115 7.92 -11.36 -0.54
CA ASN A 115 7.07 -10.26 -0.13
C ASN A 115 5.65 -10.79 0.10
N PHE A 116 5.13 -10.58 1.29
CA PHE A 116 3.74 -10.87 1.63
C PHE A 116 3.02 -9.57 1.97
N ASP A 117 1.86 -9.34 1.38
CA ASP A 117 0.99 -8.19 1.67
C ASP A 117 -0.43 -8.71 1.87
N PHE A 118 -1.01 -8.48 3.05
CA PHE A 118 -2.40 -8.78 3.39
C PHE A 118 -3.14 -7.51 3.76
N PHE A 119 -4.41 -7.42 3.39
CA PHE A 119 -5.24 -6.27 3.73
C PHE A 119 -6.70 -6.64 3.97
N GLY A 120 -7.33 -5.89 4.87
CA GLY A 120 -8.75 -5.87 5.12
C GLY A 120 -9.23 -4.42 5.18
N GLN A 121 -10.15 -4.05 4.30
CA GLN A 121 -10.65 -2.69 4.14
C GLN A 121 -12.17 -2.68 4.28
N PHE A 122 -12.66 -1.77 5.11
CA PHE A 122 -14.07 -1.57 5.43
C PHE A 122 -14.37 -0.09 5.24
N TYR A 123 -14.80 0.26 4.04
CA TYR A 123 -15.09 1.64 3.65
C TYR A 123 -16.60 1.87 3.60
N ASN A 124 -17.04 2.99 4.15
CA ASN A 124 -18.44 3.37 4.29
C ASN A 124 -18.64 4.79 3.77
N GLY A 125 -19.72 4.99 3.02
CA GLY A 125 -20.07 6.26 2.44
C GLY A 125 -19.14 6.68 1.31
N TYR A 126 -19.74 6.98 0.16
CA TYR A 126 -19.05 7.38 -1.04
C TYR A 126 -19.58 8.70 -1.59
N ILE A 127 -18.74 9.37 -2.37
CA ILE A 127 -19.06 10.59 -3.09
C ILE A 127 -18.91 10.25 -4.56
N LEU A 128 -19.96 10.50 -5.33
CA LEU A 128 -19.96 10.36 -6.77
C LEU A 128 -19.75 11.74 -7.38
N VAL A 129 -18.76 11.87 -8.26
CA VAL A 129 -18.48 13.12 -8.99
C VAL A 129 -18.83 12.90 -10.46
N PRO A 130 -20.03 13.28 -10.94
CA PRO A 130 -20.42 13.12 -12.34
C PRO A 130 -19.57 14.03 -13.23
N ASP A 131 -19.13 13.51 -14.39
CA ASP A 131 -18.11 14.15 -15.23
C ASP A 131 -18.53 15.49 -15.90
N GLN A 132 -19.70 16.04 -15.55
CA GLN A 132 -20.26 17.28 -16.12
C GLN A 132 -21.12 18.09 -15.12
N SER A 133 -21.12 17.74 -13.83
CA SER A 133 -21.89 18.44 -12.79
C SER A 133 -20.97 19.04 -11.73
N GLU A 134 -21.25 20.25 -11.27
CA GLU A 134 -20.61 20.82 -10.07
C GLU A 134 -21.16 20.21 -8.77
N SER A 135 -22.30 19.51 -8.83
CA SER A 135 -22.89 18.88 -7.65
C SER A 135 -22.36 17.47 -7.43
N GLN A 136 -21.70 17.31 -6.28
CA GLN A 136 -21.31 16.01 -5.75
C GLN A 136 -22.56 15.26 -5.26
N ILE A 137 -22.71 13.99 -5.62
CA ILE A 137 -23.79 13.15 -5.10
C ILE A 137 -23.23 12.37 -3.92
N LEU A 138 -23.82 12.59 -2.76
CA LEU A 138 -23.46 11.91 -1.53
C LEU A 138 -24.21 10.58 -1.43
N ARG A 139 -23.47 9.50 -1.16
CA ARG A 139 -23.95 8.12 -1.12
C ARG A 139 -23.49 7.46 0.19
N GLU A 140 -24.12 7.86 1.29
CA GLU A 140 -23.83 7.31 2.63
C GLU A 140 -24.11 5.80 2.73
N ASP A 141 -25.06 5.31 1.93
CA ASP A 141 -25.49 3.92 1.86
C ASP A 141 -24.46 2.98 1.22
N VAL A 142 -23.51 3.52 0.44
CA VAL A 142 -22.53 2.70 -0.29
C VAL A 142 -21.45 2.21 0.66
N GLU A 143 -21.24 0.90 0.66
CA GLU A 143 -20.22 0.22 1.45
C GLU A 143 -19.31 -0.64 0.56
N VAL A 144 -18.01 -0.59 0.83
CA VAL A 144 -17.02 -1.48 0.22
C VAL A 144 -16.31 -2.29 1.28
N ARG A 145 -16.24 -3.60 1.06
CA ARG A 145 -15.51 -4.56 1.90
C ARG A 145 -14.50 -5.27 1.01
N LYS A 146 -13.21 -5.10 1.28
CA LYS A 146 -12.15 -5.66 0.45
C LYS A 146 -11.15 -6.41 1.31
N PHE A 147 -10.94 -7.67 0.97
CA PHE A 147 -9.98 -8.55 1.61
C PHE A 147 -9.02 -9.09 0.56
N GLY A 148 -7.77 -9.29 0.93
CA GLY A 148 -6.87 -9.98 0.04
C GLY A 148 -5.47 -10.17 0.56
N GLY A 149 -4.74 -10.99 -0.17
CA GLY A 149 -3.36 -11.33 0.06
C GLY A 149 -2.59 -11.38 -1.26
N ASN A 150 -1.32 -11.00 -1.22
CA ASN A 150 -0.37 -11.15 -2.31
C ASN A 150 0.91 -11.75 -1.76
N ALA A 151 1.42 -12.78 -2.43
CA ALA A 151 2.71 -13.39 -2.15
C ALA A 151 3.57 -13.30 -3.42
N GLU A 152 4.71 -12.63 -3.35
CA GLU A 152 5.64 -12.46 -4.47
C GLU A 152 7.03 -12.96 -4.10
N TYR A 153 7.57 -13.86 -4.90
CA TYR A 153 8.97 -14.25 -4.88
C TYR A 153 9.83 -13.18 -5.58
N VAL A 154 10.93 -12.79 -4.96
CA VAL A 154 11.89 -11.80 -5.47
C VAL A 154 13.16 -12.52 -5.91
N PHE A 155 13.39 -12.60 -7.22
CA PHE A 155 14.54 -13.27 -7.78
C PHE A 155 15.82 -12.51 -7.46
N GLY A 156 16.76 -13.14 -6.75
CA GLY A 156 18.00 -12.47 -6.35
C GLY A 156 17.81 -11.43 -5.24
N GLY A 157 16.85 -11.64 -4.35
CA GLY A 157 16.57 -10.77 -3.20
C GLY A 157 17.69 -10.61 -2.15
N ASP A 158 18.84 -11.23 -2.38
CA ASP A 158 20.13 -10.89 -1.74
C ASP A 158 20.59 -9.47 -2.09
N ARG A 159 20.14 -8.95 -3.23
CA ARG A 159 20.59 -7.68 -3.79
C ARG A 159 19.60 -6.54 -3.57
N ILE A 160 18.35 -6.85 -3.24
CA ILE A 160 17.31 -5.83 -3.10
C ILE A 160 16.43 -6.11 -1.89
N SER A 161 16.05 -5.05 -1.18
CA SER A 161 15.19 -5.14 -0.02
C SER A 161 13.99 -4.19 -0.12
N MET A 162 12.79 -4.78 -0.10
CA MET A 162 11.54 -4.02 0.06
C MET A 162 11.38 -3.45 1.47
N ALA A 163 11.94 -4.13 2.49
CA ALA A 163 11.98 -3.64 3.85
C ALA A 163 12.73 -2.31 3.93
N ALA A 164 13.86 -2.19 3.21
CA ALA A 164 14.64 -0.96 3.17
C ALA A 164 13.84 0.25 2.67
N ALA A 165 12.91 0.04 1.73
CA ALA A 165 12.07 1.08 1.17
C ALA A 165 10.81 1.35 1.99
N LYS A 166 10.07 0.32 2.44
CA LYS A 166 8.73 0.46 3.03
C LYS A 166 8.72 0.61 4.56
N ASP A 167 9.40 -0.26 5.29
CA ASP A 167 9.39 -0.27 6.76
C ASP A 167 10.64 0.33 7.40
N GLN A 168 11.69 0.54 6.59
CA GLN A 168 12.97 1.11 6.98
C GLN A 168 13.67 0.34 8.11
N SER A 169 13.34 -0.95 8.28
CA SER A 169 14.07 -1.91 9.13
C SER A 169 15.37 -2.38 8.50
N GLN A 170 15.59 -2.07 7.22
CA GLN A 170 16.85 -2.25 6.51
C GLN A 170 17.25 -0.96 5.81
N LEU A 171 18.49 -0.91 5.32
CA LEU A 171 19.03 0.19 4.53
C LEU A 171 19.63 -0.35 3.24
N GLN A 172 19.09 0.03 2.09
CA GLN A 172 19.68 -0.32 0.79
C GLN A 172 20.97 0.49 0.58
N LEU A 173 22.09 -0.20 0.37
CA LEU A 173 23.42 0.40 0.20
C LEU A 173 23.80 0.55 -1.28
N ARG A 174 23.25 -0.31 -2.15
CA ARG A 174 23.58 -0.34 -3.58
C ARG A 174 22.32 -0.40 -4.42
N SER A 175 22.37 0.20 -5.60
CA SER A 175 21.30 0.07 -6.59
C SER A 175 21.19 -1.38 -7.07
N ALA A 176 19.96 -1.85 -7.26
CA ALA A 176 19.68 -3.20 -7.76
C ALA A 176 18.33 -3.23 -8.46
N ILE A 177 18.13 -4.24 -9.31
CA ILE A 177 16.85 -4.57 -9.92
C ILE A 177 16.66 -6.08 -9.84
N SER A 178 15.42 -6.52 -9.66
CA SER A 178 15.08 -7.92 -9.49
C SER A 178 13.68 -8.20 -10.05
N PRO A 179 13.54 -9.20 -10.93
CA PRO A 179 12.23 -9.71 -11.31
C PRO A 179 11.46 -10.22 -10.09
N MET A 180 10.14 -10.23 -10.20
CA MET A 180 9.22 -10.80 -9.22
C MET A 180 8.20 -11.69 -9.91
N ALA A 181 7.80 -12.77 -9.23
CA ALA A 181 6.68 -13.61 -9.64
C ALA A 181 5.88 -14.00 -8.41
N GLY A 182 4.56 -14.03 -8.51
CA GLY A 182 3.72 -14.20 -7.34
C GLY A 182 2.33 -14.70 -7.64
N PHE A 183 1.50 -14.67 -6.61
CA PHE A 183 0.11 -15.04 -6.65
C PHE A 183 -0.69 -14.17 -5.70
N GLY A 184 -1.88 -13.77 -6.15
CA GLY A 184 -2.80 -12.94 -5.37
C GLY A 184 -4.16 -13.61 -5.21
N ILE A 185 -4.83 -13.31 -4.11
CA ILE A 185 -6.22 -13.68 -3.84
C ILE A 185 -6.95 -12.47 -3.28
N TYR A 186 -8.12 -12.16 -3.82
CA TYR A 186 -8.89 -10.96 -3.48
C TYR A 186 -10.38 -11.30 -3.42
N ARG A 187 -11.05 -10.74 -2.42
CA ARG A 187 -12.51 -10.68 -2.35
C ARG A 187 -12.93 -9.24 -2.16
N VAL A 188 -13.86 -8.77 -2.99
CA VAL A 188 -14.40 -7.41 -2.94
C VAL A 188 -15.91 -7.52 -2.88
N ARG A 189 -16.54 -6.84 -1.95
CA ARG A 189 -17.99 -6.66 -1.91
C ARG A 189 -18.30 -5.19 -1.98
N ILE A 190 -19.20 -4.83 -2.88
CA ILE A 190 -19.72 -3.48 -3.07
C ILE A 190 -21.22 -3.57 -2.85
N SER A 191 -21.78 -2.74 -1.98
CA SER A 191 -23.22 -2.72 -1.68
C SER A 191 -23.74 -1.30 -1.50
N GLY A 192 -25.02 -1.09 -1.77
CA GLY A 192 -25.76 0.15 -1.52
C GLY A 192 -27.24 -0.03 -1.89
N ASP A 193 -28.09 0.95 -1.57
CA ASP A 193 -29.52 0.92 -1.87
C ASP A 193 -29.79 0.82 -3.38
N SER A 194 -28.93 1.46 -4.18
CA SER A 194 -28.82 1.25 -5.64
C SER A 194 -27.40 1.56 -6.16
N LEU A 195 -26.74 0.64 -6.86
CA LEU A 195 -25.40 0.92 -7.42
C LEU A 195 -25.47 1.81 -8.69
N PHE A 196 -26.66 1.98 -9.30
CA PHE A 196 -26.90 2.85 -10.48
C PHE A 196 -27.60 4.19 -10.13
N LYS A 197 -27.43 5.19 -11.02
CA LYS A 197 -27.68 6.65 -10.90
C LYS A 197 -29.05 7.12 -10.37
N ALA A 198 -29.03 8.38 -9.93
CA ALA A 198 -30.11 9.22 -9.36
C ALA A 198 -31.40 9.43 -10.20
N ASP A 199 -31.54 8.87 -11.41
CA ASP A 199 -32.74 9.04 -12.24
C ASP A 199 -33.23 7.79 -13.03
N GLN A 200 -32.63 6.61 -12.86
CA GLN A 200 -33.08 5.37 -13.52
C GLN A 200 -33.03 4.15 -12.61
N GLN A 201 -33.89 3.17 -12.92
CA GLN A 201 -34.17 1.99 -12.08
C GLN A 201 -32.91 1.22 -11.64
N PRO A 202 -32.91 0.64 -10.43
CA PRO A 202 -31.74 -0.01 -9.85
C PRO A 202 -31.34 -1.26 -10.66
N VAL A 203 -30.08 -1.29 -11.12
CA VAL A 203 -29.53 -2.44 -11.87
C VAL A 203 -29.00 -3.53 -10.93
N VAL A 204 -28.32 -3.15 -9.84
CA VAL A 204 -27.75 -4.04 -8.82
C VAL A 204 -27.64 -3.29 -7.48
N SER A 205 -27.97 -3.92 -6.35
CA SER A 205 -27.77 -3.37 -4.98
C SER A 205 -26.50 -3.91 -4.31
N ARG A 206 -26.03 -5.10 -4.70
CA ARG A 206 -24.76 -5.68 -4.22
C ARG A 206 -24.07 -6.51 -5.29
N GLY A 207 -22.74 -6.37 -5.35
CA GLY A 207 -21.84 -7.29 -6.04
C GLY A 207 -20.82 -7.87 -5.07
N ASP A 208 -20.62 -9.18 -5.11
CA ASP A 208 -19.56 -9.91 -4.41
C ASP A 208 -18.63 -10.50 -5.47
N PHE A 209 -17.36 -10.18 -5.39
CA PHE A 209 -16.35 -10.52 -6.39
C PHE A 209 -15.23 -11.27 -5.71
N PHE A 210 -14.83 -12.39 -6.29
CA PHE A 210 -13.70 -13.17 -5.85
C PHE A 210 -12.75 -13.37 -7.01
N GLN A 211 -11.45 -13.18 -6.80
CA GLN A 211 -10.46 -13.40 -7.86
C GLN A 211 -9.15 -13.90 -7.29
N PHE A 212 -8.49 -14.76 -8.04
CA PHE A 212 -7.14 -15.19 -7.74
C PHE A 212 -6.34 -15.43 -9.00
N GLY A 213 -5.03 -15.32 -8.91
CA GLY A 213 -4.17 -15.67 -10.04
C GLY A 213 -2.74 -15.22 -9.88
N PRO A 214 -1.90 -15.60 -10.86
CA PRO A 214 -0.49 -15.25 -10.86
C PRO A 214 -0.27 -13.75 -11.09
N SER A 215 0.88 -13.28 -10.62
CA SER A 215 1.41 -11.96 -10.90
C SER A 215 2.87 -12.04 -11.35
N LEU A 216 3.28 -11.14 -12.23
CA LEU A 216 4.66 -10.97 -12.67
C LEU A 216 5.04 -9.51 -12.56
N GLY A 217 6.27 -9.24 -12.15
CA GLY A 217 6.69 -7.89 -11.87
C GLY A 217 8.18 -7.69 -11.82
N VAL A 218 8.57 -6.49 -11.41
CA VAL A 218 9.94 -6.08 -11.20
C VAL A 218 10.00 -5.10 -10.04
N VAL A 219 11.05 -5.21 -9.23
CA VAL A 219 11.40 -4.24 -8.21
C VAL A 219 12.80 -3.70 -8.50
N GLY A 220 12.99 -2.40 -8.37
CA GLY A 220 14.26 -1.73 -8.55
C GLY A 220 14.46 -0.66 -7.50
N THR A 221 15.68 -0.54 -7.01
CA THR A 221 16.12 0.56 -6.14
C THR A 221 17.32 1.24 -6.75
N LEU A 222 17.27 2.55 -6.83
CA LEU A 222 18.41 3.42 -7.09
C LEU A 222 18.84 4.03 -5.75
N VAL A 223 20.08 3.81 -5.36
CA VAL A 223 20.70 4.44 -4.20
C VAL A 223 21.59 5.56 -4.70
N PHE A 224 21.34 6.78 -4.22
CA PHE A 224 22.20 7.93 -4.44
C PHE A 224 23.08 8.14 -3.20
N GLY A 225 24.29 8.65 -3.40
CA GLY A 225 25.26 8.82 -2.30
C GLY A 225 24.67 9.52 -1.07
N LYS A 226 25.12 9.11 0.12
CA LYS A 226 24.72 9.62 1.45
C LYS A 226 23.36 9.17 2.00
N GLY A 227 22.66 8.21 1.37
CA GLY A 227 21.44 7.59 1.92
C GLY A 227 20.14 7.99 1.23
N PHE A 228 20.22 8.75 0.14
CA PHE A 228 19.06 9.01 -0.71
C PHE A 228 18.71 7.76 -1.53
N PHE A 229 17.43 7.50 -1.74
CA PHE A 229 16.98 6.36 -2.51
C PHE A 229 15.71 6.65 -3.31
N LEU A 230 15.53 5.90 -4.39
CA LEU A 230 14.31 5.79 -5.17
C LEU A 230 14.06 4.31 -5.44
N THR A 231 12.99 3.77 -4.87
CA THR A 231 12.55 2.39 -5.09
C THR A 231 11.22 2.38 -5.83
N GLY A 232 11.14 1.59 -6.89
CA GLY A 232 9.91 1.29 -7.61
C GLY A 232 9.68 -0.20 -7.69
N ALA A 233 8.43 -0.64 -7.50
CA ALA A 233 8.00 -2.00 -7.77
C ALA A 233 6.69 -1.96 -8.56
N PHE A 234 6.62 -2.75 -9.62
CA PHE A 234 5.43 -2.91 -10.44
C PHE A 234 5.17 -4.38 -10.66
N SER A 235 3.93 -4.82 -10.46
CA SER A 235 3.46 -6.17 -10.78
C SER A 235 2.17 -6.09 -11.58
N GLY A 236 2.10 -6.75 -12.72
CA GLY A 236 0.87 -7.04 -13.44
C GLY A 236 0.32 -8.41 -13.03
N SER A 237 -0.99 -8.55 -12.94
CA SER A 237 -1.66 -9.80 -12.60
C SER A 237 -2.73 -10.15 -13.63
N TYR A 238 -2.88 -11.45 -13.91
CA TYR A 238 -4.00 -11.98 -14.67
C TYR A 238 -4.70 -13.03 -13.81
N SER A 239 -5.89 -12.69 -13.33
CA SER A 239 -6.64 -13.48 -12.35
C SER A 239 -7.85 -14.14 -12.99
N LEU A 240 -8.26 -15.30 -12.47
CA LEU A 240 -9.59 -15.84 -12.68
C LEU A 240 -10.52 -15.21 -11.65
N GLY A 241 -11.53 -14.49 -12.14
CA GLY A 241 -12.53 -13.78 -11.34
C GLY A 241 -13.91 -14.41 -11.43
N TYR A 242 -14.65 -14.36 -10.33
CA TYR A 242 -16.02 -14.78 -10.15
C TYR A 242 -16.82 -13.62 -9.52
N SER A 243 -18.07 -13.44 -9.93
CA SER A 243 -18.98 -12.41 -9.42
C SER A 243 -20.35 -13.02 -9.05
N GLU A 244 -20.98 -12.45 -8.04
CA GLU A 244 -22.32 -12.80 -7.57
C GLU A 244 -23.10 -11.52 -7.20
N GLY A 245 -24.39 -11.45 -7.56
CA GLY A 245 -25.27 -10.32 -7.26
C GLY A 245 -26.58 -10.70 -6.59
N ASP A 246 -27.24 -9.71 -5.95
CA ASP A 246 -28.40 -9.87 -5.04
C ASP A 246 -29.63 -10.65 -5.57
N GLN A 247 -29.71 -10.98 -6.86
CA GLN A 247 -30.83 -11.76 -7.40
C GLN A 247 -30.50 -13.22 -7.75
N ASN A 248 -29.28 -13.73 -7.51
CA ASN A 248 -28.83 -15.06 -7.99
C ASN A 248 -29.10 -15.34 -9.49
N ARG A 249 -29.48 -14.31 -10.26
CA ARG A 249 -29.91 -14.39 -11.66
C ARG A 249 -28.75 -14.21 -12.64
N PHE A 250 -27.57 -13.87 -12.13
CA PHE A 250 -26.38 -13.60 -12.92
C PHE A 250 -25.24 -14.49 -12.45
N THR A 251 -25.20 -15.71 -12.96
CA THR A 251 -24.01 -16.57 -12.95
C THR A 251 -23.23 -16.30 -14.22
N GLN A 252 -22.25 -15.40 -14.17
CA GLN A 252 -21.24 -15.35 -15.21
C GLN A 252 -20.02 -16.13 -14.71
N ASN A 253 -19.53 -17.03 -15.57
CA ASN A 253 -18.46 -17.98 -15.31
C ASN A 253 -17.15 -17.27 -14.95
N TRP A 254 -16.17 -18.05 -14.52
CA TRP A 254 -14.79 -17.61 -14.34
C TRP A 254 -14.30 -16.80 -15.54
N GLN A 255 -13.90 -15.55 -15.28
CA GLN A 255 -13.41 -14.63 -16.30
C GLN A 255 -11.95 -14.27 -16.02
N GLY A 256 -11.16 -14.18 -17.08
CA GLY A 256 -9.81 -13.64 -16.99
C GLY A 256 -9.86 -12.13 -16.77
N ARG A 257 -9.21 -11.66 -15.71
CA ARG A 257 -9.23 -10.25 -15.28
C ARG A 257 -7.83 -9.74 -15.05
N ALA A 258 -7.53 -8.60 -15.66
CA ALA A 258 -6.25 -7.95 -15.49
C ALA A 258 -6.23 -7.12 -14.19
N GLY A 259 -5.03 -6.81 -13.73
CA GLY A 259 -4.83 -5.92 -12.61
C GLY A 259 -3.37 -5.55 -12.50
N TYR A 260 -3.08 -4.57 -11.66
CA TYR A 260 -1.71 -4.17 -11.39
C TYR A 260 -1.53 -3.66 -9.97
N LEU A 261 -0.29 -3.73 -9.48
CA LEU A 261 0.17 -3.17 -8.23
C LEU A 261 1.44 -2.38 -8.48
N PHE A 262 1.36 -1.07 -8.26
CA PHE A 262 2.49 -0.15 -8.25
C PHE A 262 2.83 0.25 -6.82
N ARG A 263 4.11 0.27 -6.49
CA ARG A 263 4.66 0.76 -5.23
C ARG A 263 5.88 1.62 -5.52
N GLY A 264 5.82 2.91 -5.20
CA GLY A 264 6.92 3.86 -5.31
C GLY A 264 7.33 4.38 -3.95
N PHE A 265 8.63 4.49 -3.70
CA PHE A 265 9.21 5.03 -2.48
C PHE A 265 10.38 5.93 -2.85
N ALA A 266 10.45 7.11 -2.26
CA ALA A 266 11.57 8.01 -2.46
C ALA A 266 11.89 8.75 -1.17
N GLY A 267 13.17 9.02 -0.93
CA GLY A 267 13.55 9.86 0.19
C GLY A 267 14.96 9.61 0.68
N TYR A 268 15.17 9.86 1.96
CA TYR A 268 16.43 9.73 2.66
C TYR A 268 16.30 8.66 3.75
N ASN A 269 17.23 7.70 3.77
CA ASN A 269 17.30 6.65 4.76
C ASN A 269 18.74 6.54 5.30
N HIS A 270 18.91 6.75 6.61
CA HIS A 270 20.20 6.70 7.30
C HIS A 270 20.09 5.86 8.57
N THR A 271 21.20 5.51 9.22
CA THR A 271 21.23 4.70 10.45
C THR A 271 20.62 5.38 11.69
N ARG A 272 20.24 6.66 11.61
CA ARG A 272 19.65 7.43 12.74
C ARG A 272 18.23 7.91 12.47
N PHE A 273 17.93 8.25 11.23
CA PHE A 273 16.60 8.73 10.86
C PHE A 273 16.31 8.43 9.39
N SER A 274 15.04 8.55 8.99
CA SER A 274 14.61 8.50 7.61
C SER A 274 13.45 9.48 7.39
N ILE A 275 13.44 10.11 6.23
CA ILE A 275 12.30 10.89 5.74
C ILE A 275 11.98 10.36 4.35
N ASN A 276 10.76 9.91 4.11
CA ASN A 276 10.41 9.32 2.83
C ASN A 276 8.94 9.54 2.47
N VAL A 277 8.69 9.56 1.17
CA VAL A 277 7.37 9.54 0.57
C VAL A 277 7.11 8.19 -0.08
N ASN A 278 5.90 7.68 0.13
CA ASN A 278 5.46 6.40 -0.39
C ASN A 278 4.19 6.60 -1.18
N TYR A 279 4.09 5.91 -2.31
CA TYR A 279 2.88 5.81 -3.09
C TYR A 279 2.61 4.35 -3.43
N VAL A 280 1.45 3.85 -3.01
CA VAL A 280 0.97 2.53 -3.38
C VAL A 280 -0.31 2.71 -4.15
N LEU A 281 -0.42 2.06 -5.31
CA LEU A 281 -1.61 2.03 -6.14
C LEU A 281 -1.85 0.60 -6.60
N LYS A 282 -3.06 0.12 -6.40
CA LYS A 282 -3.51 -1.18 -6.87
C LYS A 282 -4.80 -1.01 -7.64
N ASN A 283 -4.87 -1.55 -8.83
CA ASN A 283 -6.10 -1.63 -9.58
C ASN A 283 -6.42 -3.09 -9.87
N LEU A 284 -7.70 -3.44 -9.72
CA LEU A 284 -8.24 -4.74 -10.07
C LEU A 284 -9.46 -4.52 -10.96
N ASP A 285 -9.44 -5.10 -12.15
CA ASP A 285 -10.66 -5.30 -12.92
C ASP A 285 -11.42 -6.46 -12.26
N LEU A 286 -12.68 -6.24 -11.91
CA LEU A 286 -13.52 -7.23 -11.26
C LEU A 286 -14.30 -8.00 -12.32
N ALA A 287 -14.79 -9.20 -11.98
CA ALA A 287 -15.65 -9.95 -12.89
C ALA A 287 -16.93 -9.16 -13.19
N GLU A 288 -17.38 -9.21 -14.44
CA GLU A 288 -18.61 -8.53 -14.89
C GLU A 288 -19.82 -8.94 -14.05
N ILE A 289 -20.76 -8.01 -13.88
CA ILE A 289 -22.01 -8.26 -13.17
C ILE A 289 -23.15 -7.46 -13.80
N SER A 290 -24.22 -8.13 -14.23
CA SER A 290 -25.39 -7.48 -14.85
C SER A 290 -25.04 -6.55 -16.03
N GLY A 291 -24.05 -6.94 -16.86
CA GLY A 291 -23.56 -6.12 -17.99
C GLY A 291 -22.66 -4.95 -17.59
N LEU A 292 -22.33 -4.81 -16.30
CA LEU A 292 -21.37 -3.86 -15.79
C LEU A 292 -19.98 -4.47 -15.74
N ASP A 293 -18.97 -3.64 -15.95
CA ASP A 293 -17.55 -4.01 -15.93
C ASP A 293 -16.84 -3.25 -14.80
N PRO A 294 -17.04 -3.65 -13.54
CA PRO A 294 -16.56 -2.89 -12.41
C PRO A 294 -15.04 -3.00 -12.24
N SER A 295 -14.42 -1.93 -11.79
CA SER A 295 -13.01 -1.91 -11.39
C SER A 295 -12.86 -1.21 -10.04
N ILE A 296 -11.83 -1.61 -9.30
CA ILE A 296 -11.53 -1.03 -7.99
C ILE A 296 -10.07 -0.60 -7.93
N SER A 297 -9.87 0.68 -7.61
CA SER A 297 -8.58 1.29 -7.37
C SER A 297 -8.39 1.49 -5.88
N THR A 298 -7.24 1.10 -5.35
CA THR A 298 -6.91 1.24 -3.94
C THR A 298 -5.51 1.77 -3.82
N GLY A 299 -5.32 2.78 -2.97
CA GLY A 299 -4.00 3.35 -2.81
C GLY A 299 -3.78 4.02 -1.48
N ASN A 300 -2.53 4.46 -1.33
CA ASN A 300 -2.05 5.10 -0.13
C ASN A 300 -0.88 6.02 -0.50
N TYR A 301 -1.04 7.32 -0.24
CA TYR A 301 0.05 8.28 -0.21
C TYR A 301 0.51 8.41 1.22
N ARG A 302 1.82 8.35 1.49
CA ARG A 302 2.35 8.52 2.84
C ARG A 302 3.61 9.37 2.85
N LEU A 303 3.69 10.30 3.80
CA LEU A 303 4.91 10.99 4.20
C LEU A 303 5.32 10.49 5.57
N ASN A 304 6.53 9.93 5.69
CA ASN A 304 7.06 9.36 6.92
C ASN A 304 8.23 10.18 7.46
N PHE A 305 8.26 10.31 8.77
CA PHE A 305 9.40 10.75 9.57
C PHE A 305 9.73 9.63 10.54
N VAL A 306 10.91 9.04 10.40
CA VAL A 306 11.36 7.91 11.20
C VAL A 306 12.60 8.32 11.98
N TYR A 307 12.61 8.07 13.28
CA TYR A 307 13.77 8.21 14.14
C TYR A 307 14.14 6.85 14.73
N ARG A 308 15.42 6.54 14.82
CA ARG A 308 15.91 5.24 15.29
C ARG A 308 16.64 5.40 16.60
N ILE A 309 16.27 4.56 17.56
CA ILE A 309 16.89 4.50 18.88
C ILE A 309 17.42 3.10 19.12
N GLN A 310 18.57 3.02 19.81
CA GLN A 310 19.08 1.76 20.32
C GLN A 310 18.37 1.44 21.63
N PRO A 311 17.50 0.42 21.70
CA PRO A 311 16.83 0.08 22.94
C PRO A 311 17.80 -0.58 23.94
N GLY A 312 17.54 -0.39 25.23
CA GLY A 312 18.34 -1.00 26.29
C GLY A 312 18.19 -2.53 26.35
N PRO A 313 19.17 -3.27 26.93
CA PRO A 313 19.20 -4.73 26.92
C PRO A 313 17.97 -5.41 27.53
N ASN A 314 17.34 -4.80 28.53
CA ASN A 314 16.16 -5.34 29.20
C ASN A 314 14.93 -5.32 28.28
N PHE A 315 14.70 -4.20 27.59
CA PHE A 315 13.64 -4.08 26.60
C PHE A 315 13.84 -5.08 25.46
N THR A 316 15.06 -5.13 24.91
CA THR A 316 15.42 -6.05 23.83
C THR A 316 15.13 -7.50 24.20
N ARG A 317 15.57 -7.96 25.38
CA ARG A 317 15.31 -9.34 25.85
C ARG A 317 13.82 -9.61 26.07
N GLY A 318 13.10 -8.68 26.71
CA GLY A 318 11.67 -8.82 26.98
C GLY A 318 10.85 -8.92 25.68
N PHE A 319 11.05 -7.96 24.77
CA PHE A 319 10.36 -7.95 23.48
C PHE A 319 10.70 -9.18 22.63
N SER A 320 11.97 -9.61 22.60
CA SER A 320 12.38 -10.79 21.85
C SER A 320 11.63 -12.07 22.23
N ARG A 321 11.22 -12.19 23.50
CA ARG A 321 10.45 -13.34 23.99
C ARG A 321 8.98 -13.30 23.53
N LEU A 322 8.42 -12.12 23.38
CA LEU A 322 7.00 -11.91 23.03
C LEU A 322 6.79 -11.68 21.52
N ASN A 323 7.84 -11.35 20.77
CA ASN A 323 7.77 -11.06 19.35
C ASN A 323 7.28 -12.30 18.56
N PRO A 324 6.10 -12.25 17.92
CA PRO A 324 5.54 -13.37 17.18
C PRO A 324 6.45 -13.88 16.05
N VAL A 325 7.21 -12.99 15.40
CA VAL A 325 8.15 -13.36 14.34
C VAL A 325 9.25 -14.27 14.89
N ASN A 326 9.77 -13.94 16.08
CA ASN A 326 10.80 -14.75 16.73
C ASN A 326 10.24 -16.07 17.26
N ILE A 327 9.00 -16.06 17.77
CA ILE A 327 8.31 -17.29 18.22
C ILE A 327 8.16 -18.26 17.06
N LEU A 328 7.64 -17.80 15.92
CA LEU A 328 7.49 -18.61 14.70
C LEU A 328 8.84 -19.17 14.23
N ASN A 329 9.87 -18.32 14.13
CA ASN A 329 11.20 -18.79 13.71
C ASN A 329 11.75 -19.90 14.62
N ARG A 330 11.52 -19.84 15.94
CA ARG A 330 11.95 -20.90 16.87
C ARG A 330 11.17 -22.20 16.70
N MET A 331 9.89 -22.14 16.30
CA MET A 331 9.07 -23.33 16.08
C MET A 331 9.47 -24.06 14.79
N PHE A 332 9.87 -23.33 13.75
CA PHE A 332 10.21 -23.90 12.44
C PHE A 332 11.71 -24.12 12.19
N ALA A 333 12.58 -23.69 13.12
CA ALA A 333 14.03 -23.93 13.04
C ALA A 333 14.48 -25.27 13.67
N LYS A 334 13.56 -26.22 13.86
CA LYS A 334 13.86 -27.58 14.34
C LYS A 334 13.89 -28.59 13.21
#